data_AF-A0A0E0WBQ8-F1
#
_entry.id   AF-A0A0E0WBQ8-F1
#
_cell.length_a   1.000
_cell.length_b   1.000
_cell.length_c   1.000
_cell.angle_alpha   90.00
_cell.angle_beta   90.00
_cell.angle_gamma   90.00
#
_symmetry.space_group_name_H-M   'P 1'
#
loop_
_entity.id
_entity.type
_entity.pdbx_description
1 polymer ?
#
loop_
_entity_poly.entity_id
_entity_poly.type
_entity_poly.pdbx_seq_one_letter_code
_entity_poly.pdbx_strand_id
1 'polypeptide(L)'
;MPSNLEKPTIIYPCLWDYRVIMTTKDESALKELLETYQRPFKLELKNTSKNAKFYSFNVSMEVSNEAERNEIFQKISQLDKVVHAL
;
A
#
# COMPACT_ATOMS: atom_id res chain seq x y z
N MET A 1 -22.34 -29.76 -8.96
CA MET A 1 -21.98 -29.17 -7.65
C MET A 1 -21.25 -27.86 -7.92
N PRO A 2 -21.69 -26.70 -7.41
CA PRO A 2 -21.02 -25.44 -7.69
C PRO A 2 -20.01 -25.18 -6.57
N SER A 3 -18.74 -25.49 -6.80
CA SER A 3 -17.67 -25.17 -5.84
C SER A 3 -16.37 -25.00 -6.59
N ASN A 4 -16.16 -23.81 -7.16
CA ASN A 4 -14.82 -23.35 -7.51
C ASN A 4 -14.85 -21.82 -7.55
N LEU A 5 -14.96 -21.22 -6.37
CA LEU A 5 -14.31 -19.94 -6.11
C LEU A 5 -12.80 -20.21 -6.09
N GLU A 6 -12.23 -20.48 -7.27
CA GLU A 6 -10.80 -20.54 -7.44
C GLU A 6 -10.30 -19.12 -7.23
N LYS A 7 -9.78 -18.83 -6.03
CA LYS A 7 -9.05 -17.60 -5.77
C LYS A 7 -8.02 -17.47 -6.90
N PRO A 8 -7.95 -16.34 -7.61
CA PRO A 8 -7.02 -16.19 -8.72
C PRO A 8 -5.61 -16.56 -8.24
N THR A 9 -4.95 -17.47 -8.95
CA THR A 9 -3.56 -17.84 -8.67
C THR A 9 -2.69 -16.63 -8.99
N ILE A 10 -2.39 -15.83 -7.97
CA ILE A 10 -1.49 -14.68 -8.09
C ILE A 10 -0.08 -15.23 -8.30
N ILE A 11 0.49 -14.98 -9.48
CA ILE A 11 1.87 -15.33 -9.78
C ILE A 11 2.76 -14.25 -9.17
N TYR A 12 3.59 -14.64 -8.22
CA TYR A 12 4.61 -13.78 -7.62
C TYR A 12 5.98 -14.02 -8.27
N PRO A 13 6.90 -13.02 -8.32
CA PRO A 13 6.72 -11.65 -7.85
C PRO A 13 5.80 -10.82 -8.76
N CYS A 14 4.99 -9.95 -8.16
CA CYS A 14 4.08 -9.07 -8.90
C CYS A 14 4.16 -7.66 -8.32
N LEU A 15 3.88 -6.66 -9.15
CA LEU A 15 3.69 -5.29 -8.69
C LEU A 15 2.34 -5.18 -8.00
N TRP A 16 2.37 -4.80 -6.73
CA TRP A 16 1.19 -4.58 -5.91
C TRP A 16 0.98 -3.09 -5.65
N ASP A 17 -0.21 -2.60 -5.97
CA ASP A 17 -0.64 -1.24 -5.68
C ASP A 17 -1.41 -1.22 -4.36
N TYR A 18 -0.90 -0.47 -3.39
CA TYR A 18 -1.59 -0.13 -2.15
C TYR A 18 -2.08 1.30 -2.21
N ARG A 19 -3.29 1.51 -1.72
CA ARG A 19 -3.89 2.82 -1.64
C ARG A 19 -4.00 3.24 -0.18
N VAL A 20 -3.24 4.27 0.16
CA VAL A 20 -3.08 4.74 1.53
C VAL A 20 -3.73 6.10 1.66
N ILE A 21 -4.68 6.23 2.57
CA ILE A 21 -5.37 7.46 2.89
C ILE A 21 -4.81 7.98 4.21
N MET A 22 -4.14 9.12 4.14
CA MET A 22 -3.56 9.81 5.28
C MET A 22 -4.33 11.09 5.57
N THR A 23 -4.34 11.57 6.81
CA THR A 23 -4.87 12.91 7.15
C THR A 23 -3.86 14.03 6.95
N THR A 24 -2.61 13.67 6.69
CA THR A 24 -1.49 14.58 6.52
C THR A 24 -0.77 14.32 5.21
N LYS A 25 -0.08 15.34 4.69
CA LYS A 25 0.81 15.23 3.52
C LYS A 25 2.14 14.55 3.85
N ASP A 26 2.33 14.16 5.10
CA ASP A 26 3.56 13.60 5.61
C ASP A 26 3.64 12.11 5.27
N GLU A 27 4.19 11.86 4.09
CA GLU A 27 4.52 10.54 3.55
C GLU A 27 5.91 10.05 3.99
N SER A 28 6.66 10.84 4.78
CA SER A 28 8.04 10.54 5.15
C SER A 28 8.17 9.19 5.85
N ALA A 29 7.30 8.92 6.83
CA ALA A 29 7.31 7.65 7.55
C ALA A 29 6.99 6.45 6.63
N LEU A 30 6.17 6.69 5.59
CA LEU A 30 5.83 5.66 4.62
C LEU A 30 6.97 5.45 3.61
N LYS A 31 7.64 6.52 3.17
CA LYS A 31 8.88 6.43 2.38
C LYS A 31 9.99 5.72 3.15
N GLU A 32 10.27 6.09 4.39
CA GLU A 32 11.28 5.43 5.23
C GLU A 32 10.99 3.93 5.40
N LEU A 33 9.73 3.58 5.64
CA LEU A 33 9.29 2.19 5.71
C LEU A 33 9.57 1.46 4.39
N LEU A 34 9.22 2.06 3.25
CA LEU A 34 9.43 1.44 1.93
C LEU A 34 10.92 1.37 1.55
N GLU A 35 11.70 2.38 1.91
CA GLU A 35 13.16 2.42 1.75
C GLU A 35 13.85 1.33 2.58
N THR A 36 13.27 0.93 3.73
CA THR A 36 13.78 -0.20 4.53
C THR A 36 13.79 -1.51 3.74
N TYR A 37 12.86 -1.69 2.80
CA TYR A 37 12.83 -2.85 1.92
C TYR A 37 13.87 -2.77 0.79
N GLN A 38 14.53 -1.62 0.60
CA GLN A 38 15.55 -1.37 -0.44
C GLN A 38 15.11 -1.81 -1.84
N ARG A 39 13.83 -1.61 -2.16
CA ARG A 39 13.21 -2.02 -3.42
C ARG A 39 12.69 -0.83 -4.20
N PRO A 40 12.58 -0.95 -5.53
CA PRO A 40 11.89 0.06 -6.33
C PRO A 40 10.42 0.09 -5.93
N PHE A 41 10.00 1.19 -5.31
CA PHE A 41 8.60 1.50 -5.07
C PHE A 41 8.23 2.81 -5.78
N LYS A 42 6.99 2.89 -6.22
CA LYS A 42 6.41 4.08 -6.84
C LYS A 42 5.38 4.64 -5.89
N LEU A 43 5.66 5.82 -5.35
CA LEU A 43 4.73 6.55 -4.51
C LEU A 43 4.17 7.74 -5.29
N GLU A 44 2.85 7.76 -5.51
CA GLU A 44 2.15 8.83 -6.19
C GLU A 44 0.97 9.33 -5.36
N LEU A 45 0.93 10.64 -5.10
CA LEU A 45 -0.25 11.29 -4.53
C LEU A 45 -1.36 11.33 -5.61
N LYS A 46 -2.40 10.50 -5.47
CA LYS A 46 -3.52 10.43 -6.42
C LYS A 46 -4.55 11.52 -6.21
N ASN A 47 -4.92 11.80 -4.96
CA ASN A 47 -6.02 12.70 -4.68
C ASN A 47 -5.83 13.40 -3.35
N THR A 48 -6.26 14.66 -3.31
CA THR A 48 -6.28 15.46 -2.09
C THR A 48 -7.70 15.96 -1.90
N SER A 49 -8.26 15.77 -0.71
CA SER A 49 -9.62 16.19 -0.41
C SER A 49 -9.75 17.72 -0.50
N LYS A 50 -10.94 18.22 -0.86
CA LYS A 50 -11.22 19.66 -1.10
C LYS A 50 -10.83 20.59 0.06
N ASN A 51 -10.77 20.07 1.28
CA ASN A 51 -10.36 20.80 2.48
C ASN A 51 -8.92 20.50 2.94
N ALA A 52 -8.10 19.84 2.11
CA ALA A 52 -6.76 19.35 2.45
C ALA A 52 -6.71 18.46 3.71
N LYS A 53 -7.85 17.87 4.11
CA LYS A 53 -7.97 17.00 5.29
C LYS A 53 -7.50 15.57 5.06
N PHE A 54 -7.50 15.09 3.82
CA PHE A 54 -7.12 13.73 3.48
C PHE A 54 -6.32 13.70 2.19
N TYR A 55 -5.25 12.92 2.19
CA TYR A 55 -4.31 12.70 1.11
C TYR A 55 -4.35 11.22 0.75
N SER A 56 -4.70 10.92 -0.49
CA SER A 56 -4.70 9.56 -1.04
C SER A 56 -3.39 9.35 -1.78
N PHE A 57 -2.54 8.52 -1.21
CA PHE A 57 -1.30 8.04 -1.79
C PHE A 57 -1.52 6.68 -2.44
N ASN A 58 -0.87 6.45 -3.57
CA ASN A 58 -0.80 5.17 -4.24
C ASN A 58 0.65 4.70 -4.17
N VAL A 59 0.85 3.50 -3.65
CA VAL A 59 2.16 2.89 -3.42
C VAL A 59 2.21 1.63 -4.25
N SER A 60 2.94 1.65 -5.35
CA SER A 60 3.17 0.49 -6.18
C SER A 60 4.53 -0.12 -5.84
N MET A 61 4.60 -1.38 -5.45
CA MET A 61 5.88 -2.04 -5.18
C MET A 61 5.87 -3.52 -5.52
N GLU A 62 7.04 -4.08 -5.78
CA GLU A 62 7.16 -5.50 -6.09
C GLU A 62 7.11 -6.36 -4.82
N VAL A 63 6.10 -7.23 -4.75
CA VAL A 63 5.94 -8.21 -3.68
C VAL A 63 6.26 -9.60 -4.19
N SER A 64 7.09 -10.33 -3.46
CA SER A 64 7.53 -11.66 -3.84
C SER A 64 6.62 -12.78 -3.34
N ASN A 65 5.72 -12.49 -2.40
CA ASN A 65 4.75 -13.45 -1.86
C ASN A 65 3.60 -12.73 -1.12
N GLU A 66 2.58 -13.50 -0.73
CA GLU A 66 1.41 -13.00 0.01
C GLU A 66 1.78 -12.46 1.41
N ALA A 67 2.75 -13.09 2.09
CA ALA A 67 3.18 -12.68 3.43
C ALA A 67 3.81 -11.29 3.40
N GLU A 68 4.73 -11.03 2.47
CA GLU A 68 5.34 -9.72 2.24
C GLU A 68 4.27 -8.66 2.00
N ARG A 69 3.31 -8.97 1.11
CA ARG A 69 2.21 -8.05 0.81
C ARG A 69 1.43 -7.68 2.08
N ASN A 70 1.09 -8.67 2.89
CA ASN A 70 0.36 -8.47 4.12
C ASN A 70 1.19 -7.72 5.18
N GLU A 71 2.49 -8.02 5.31
CA GLU A 71 3.40 -7.32 6.20
C GLU A 71 3.51 -5.83 5.83
N ILE A 72 3.71 -5.52 4.54
CA ILE A 72 3.74 -4.15 4.03
C ILE A 72 2.43 -3.43 4.36
N PHE A 73 1.29 -4.06 4.07
CA PHE A 73 -0.02 -3.49 4.36
C PHE A 73 -0.20 -3.20 5.87
N GLN A 74 0.18 -4.15 6.73
CA GLN A 74 0.12 -3.96 8.17
C GLN A 74 1.04 -2.84 8.64
N LYS A 75 2.28 -2.78 8.15
CA LYS A 75 3.23 -1.73 8.50
C LYS A 75 2.73 -0.36 8.09
N ILE A 76 2.17 -0.23 6.89
CA ILE A 76 1.52 0.99 6.41
C ILE A 76 0.34 1.35 7.30
N SER A 77 -0.53 0.39 7.62
CA SER A 77 -1.71 0.62 8.47
C SER A 77 -1.36 0.92 9.93
N GLN A 78 -0.16 0.58 10.39
CA GLN A 78 0.35 0.90 11.73
C GLN A 78 0.93 2.31 11.84
N LEU A 79 1.12 3.02 10.72
CA LEU A 79 1.54 4.41 10.75
C LEU A 79 0.39 5.25 11.33
N ASP A 80 0.67 5.99 12.41
CA ASP A 80 -0.29 6.87 13.09
C ASP A 80 -0.96 7.89 12.13
N LYS A 81 -0.23 8.29 11.09
CA LYS A 81 -0.65 9.23 10.06
C LYS A 81 -1.62 8.62 9.02
N VAL A 82 -1.70 7.29 8.96
CA VAL A 82 -2.54 6.55 8.02
C VAL A 82 -3.90 6.31 8.66
N VAL A 83 -4.93 6.84 8.02
CA VAL A 83 -6.33 6.63 8.45
C VAL A 83 -6.86 5.32 7.88
N HIS A 84 -6.46 5.00 6.65
CA HIS A 84 -6.96 3.83 5.96
C HIS A 84 -5.95 3.33 4.92
N ALA A 85 -5.73 2.03 4.86
CA ALA A 85 -4.95 1.38 3.81
C ALA A 85 -5.86 0.39 3.07
N LEU A 86 -5.74 0.33 1.75
CA LEU A 86 -6.50 -0.51 0.82
C LEU A 86 -5.55 -1.26 -0.13
#